data_AF-A0A9W8RLM5-F1
#
_entry.id   AF-A0A9W8RLM5-F1
#
_cell.length_a   1.000
_cell.length_b   1.000
_cell.length_c   1.000
_cell.angle_alpha   90.00
_cell.angle_beta   90.00
_cell.angle_gamma   90.00
#
_symmetry.space_group_name_H-M   'P 1'
#
loop_
_entity.id
_entity.type
_entity.pdbx_description
1 polymer ?
#
loop_
_entity_poly.entity_id
_entity_poly.type
_entity_poly.pdbx_seq_one_letter_code
_entity_poly.pdbx_strand_id
1 'polypeptide(L)'
;MSFGFGVGDFIKILELGIEARKRFVDAPSQYDDISSALKNFSNIVQDIDVLLWGCEPEPEQKASLQHIKDDSSSLLKDLLVKLDETQDIGASSTGKSGRVRKAWKRITWDPAEIATFRSRLSLNLEMLNAIERQLSR
;
A
#
# COMPACT_ATOMS: atom_id res chain seq x y z
N MET A 1 15.29 24.74 -1.61
CA MET A 1 15.32 23.53 -2.47
C MET A 1 13.92 22.95 -2.49
N SER A 2 13.16 23.21 -3.55
CA SER A 2 11.82 22.65 -3.74
C SER A 2 11.93 21.48 -4.71
N PHE A 3 12.32 20.31 -4.20
CA PHE A 3 12.01 19.06 -4.89
C PHE A 3 10.49 18.89 -4.75
N GLY A 4 9.79 19.39 -5.78
CA GLY A 4 8.36 19.53 -5.80
C GLY A 4 7.70 18.16 -5.80
N PHE A 5 6.74 18.01 -4.89
CA PHE A 5 5.68 17.02 -4.97
C PHE A 5 5.14 16.92 -6.40
N GLY A 6 5.24 15.73 -7.01
CA GLY A 6 4.81 15.50 -8.39
C GLY A 6 3.64 14.52 -8.44
N VAL A 7 2.68 14.78 -9.32
CA VAL A 7 1.52 13.91 -9.61
C VAL A 7 1.93 12.43 -9.79
N GLY A 8 3.10 12.18 -10.40
CA GLY A 8 3.62 10.82 -10.59
C GLY A 8 4.03 10.06 -9.31
N ASP A 9 4.08 10.71 -8.15
CA ASP A 9 4.42 10.06 -6.89
C ASP A 9 3.28 9.22 -6.32
N PHE A 10 2.03 9.69 -6.45
CA PHE A 10 0.85 8.94 -6.02
C PHE A 10 0.55 7.77 -6.94
N ILE A 11 0.86 7.89 -8.24
CA ILE A 11 0.81 6.78 -9.19
C ILE A 11 1.73 5.62 -8.74
N LYS A 12 2.96 5.92 -8.30
CA LYS A 12 3.88 4.88 -7.80
C LYS A 12 3.36 4.18 -6.54
N ILE A 13 2.73 4.94 -5.63
CA ILE A 13 2.10 4.36 -4.44
C ILE A 13 0.92 3.47 -4.84
N LEU A 14 0.13 3.90 -5.81
CA LEU A 14 -0.97 3.11 -6.35
C LEU A 14 -0.48 1.80 -6.95
N GLU A 15 0.60 1.83 -7.74
CA GLU A 15 1.23 0.63 -8.30
C GLU A 15 1.69 -0.34 -7.21
N LEU A 16 2.36 0.16 -6.16
CA LEU A 16 2.76 -0.65 -5.00
C LEU A 16 1.54 -1.25 -4.27
N GLY A 17 0.47 -0.48 -4.08
CA GLY A 17 -0.76 -0.94 -3.45
C GLY A 17 -1.46 -2.03 -4.27
N ILE A 18 -1.50 -1.88 -5.59
CA ILE A 18 -2.04 -2.88 -6.52
C ILE A 18 -1.19 -4.16 -6.48
N GLU A 19 0.14 -4.05 -6.47
CA GLU A 19 1.02 -5.22 -6.38
C GLU A 19 0.83 -5.94 -5.04
N ALA A 20 0.79 -5.22 -3.92
CA ALA A 20 0.48 -5.78 -2.63
C ALA A 20 -0.86 -6.54 -2.67
N ARG A 21 -1.92 -5.91 -3.19
CA ARG A 21 -3.23 -6.54 -3.31
C ARG A 21 -3.20 -7.82 -4.16
N LYS A 22 -2.44 -7.86 -5.25
CA LYS A 22 -2.26 -9.09 -6.06
C LYS A 22 -1.64 -10.22 -5.25
N ARG A 23 -0.65 -9.92 -4.40
CA ARG A 23 -0.03 -10.93 -3.53
C ARG A 23 -1.01 -11.49 -2.49
N PHE A 24 -2.00 -10.70 -2.08
CA PHE A 24 -3.05 -11.12 -1.14
C PHE A 24 -4.21 -11.90 -1.78
N VAL A 25 -4.27 -12.07 -3.11
CA VAL A 25 -5.37 -12.81 -3.77
C VAL A 25 -5.45 -14.27 -3.33
N ASP A 26 -4.31 -14.92 -3.11
CA ASP A 26 -4.22 -16.30 -2.63
C ASP A 26 -3.96 -16.39 -1.12
N ALA A 27 -4.15 -15.28 -0.39
CA ALA A 27 -3.94 -15.24 1.06
C ALA A 27 -5.02 -16.05 1.81
N PRO A 28 -4.68 -16.64 2.97
CA PRO A 28 -5.68 -17.22 3.87
C PRO A 28 -6.69 -16.17 4.33
N SER A 29 -7.94 -16.59 4.58
CA SER A 29 -9.06 -15.69 4.95
C SER A 29 -8.81 -14.86 6.22
N GLN A 30 -7.90 -15.29 7.09
CA GLN A 30 -7.48 -14.51 8.26
C GLN A 30 -6.85 -13.14 7.89
N TYR A 31 -6.45 -12.95 6.63
CA TYR A 31 -5.89 -11.71 6.10
C TYR A 31 -6.89 -10.89 5.27
N ASP A 32 -8.17 -11.29 5.21
CA ASP A 32 -9.21 -10.59 4.42
C ASP A 32 -9.39 -9.13 4.83
N ASP A 33 -9.25 -8.83 6.12
CA ASP A 33 -9.28 -7.45 6.64
C ASP A 33 -8.17 -6.59 6.04
N ILE A 34 -6.96 -7.16 5.90
CA ILE A 34 -5.81 -6.46 5.31
C ILE A 34 -6.02 -6.29 3.81
N SER A 35 -6.51 -7.32 3.11
CA SER A 35 -6.83 -7.23 1.69
C SER A 35 -7.88 -6.14 1.40
N SER A 36 -8.90 -6.06 2.26
CA SER A 36 -9.95 -5.03 2.19
C SER A 36 -9.39 -3.64 2.47
N ALA A 37 -8.53 -3.50 3.48
CA ALA A 37 -7.87 -2.23 3.80
C ALA A 37 -6.92 -1.77 2.68
N LEU A 38 -6.15 -2.67 2.07
CA LEU A 38 -5.30 -2.37 0.92
C LEU A 38 -6.11 -1.95 -0.31
N LYS A 39 -7.27 -2.57 -0.54
CA LYS A 39 -8.20 -2.13 -1.59
C LYS A 39 -8.69 -0.71 -1.32
N ASN A 40 -9.13 -0.41 -0.10
CA ASN A 40 -9.58 0.93 0.26
C ASN A 40 -8.44 1.96 0.11
N PHE A 41 -7.24 1.59 0.55
CA PHE A 41 -6.04 2.40 0.41
C PHE A 41 -5.77 2.75 -1.07
N SER A 42 -5.78 1.76 -1.97
CA SER A 42 -5.58 2.00 -3.41
C SER A 42 -6.65 2.90 -4.01
N ASN A 43 -7.91 2.76 -3.59
CA ASN A 43 -8.98 3.63 -4.08
C ASN A 43 -8.74 5.09 -3.70
N ILE A 44 -8.46 5.38 -2.42
CA ILE A 44 -8.23 6.75 -1.95
C ILE A 44 -6.99 7.38 -2.61
N VAL A 45 -5.91 6.60 -2.76
CA VAL A 45 -4.70 7.06 -3.47
C VAL A 45 -5.02 7.43 -4.92
N GLN A 46 -5.88 6.65 -5.59
CA GLN A 46 -6.33 6.95 -6.94
C GLN A 46 -7.21 8.20 -6.98
N ASP A 47 -8.12 8.38 -6.02
CA ASP A 47 -8.97 9.57 -5.93
C ASP A 47 -8.13 10.83 -5.71
N ILE A 48 -7.10 10.77 -4.85
CA ILE A 48 -6.13 11.85 -4.65
C ILE A 48 -5.37 12.16 -5.95
N ASP A 49 -4.89 11.15 -6.68
CA ASP A 49 -4.23 11.36 -7.97
C ASP A 49 -5.13 12.13 -8.95
N VAL A 50 -6.40 11.75 -9.06
CA VAL A 50 -7.39 12.45 -9.90
C VAL A 50 -7.59 13.91 -9.47
N LEU A 51 -7.67 14.18 -8.15
CA LEU A 51 -7.80 15.54 -7.62
C LEU A 51 -6.56 16.40 -7.94
N LEU A 52 -5.37 15.82 -7.84
CA LEU A 52 -4.10 16.51 -8.11
C LEU A 52 -3.87 16.80 -9.60
N TRP A 53 -4.49 16.05 -10.50
CA TRP A 53 -4.53 16.40 -11.93
C TRP A 53 -5.35 17.66 -12.19
N GLY A 54 -6.39 17.91 -11.39
CA GLY A 54 -7.33 19.01 -11.58
C GLY A 54 -6.99 20.30 -10.84
N CYS A 55 -6.19 20.23 -9.77
CA CYS A 55 -5.90 21.37 -8.90
C CYS A 55 -4.48 21.30 -8.32
N GLU A 56 -3.76 22.43 -8.31
CA GLU A 56 -2.45 22.50 -7.67
C GLU A 56 -2.63 22.66 -6.14
N PRO A 57 -2.07 21.74 -5.32
CA PRO A 57 -2.21 21.81 -3.87
C PRO A 57 -1.46 22.99 -3.26
N GLU A 58 -2.00 23.54 -2.17
CA GLU A 58 -1.37 24.58 -1.36
C GLU A 58 -0.05 24.09 -0.72
N PRO A 59 0.87 24.99 -0.34
CA PRO A 59 2.14 24.60 0.27
C PRO A 59 2.01 23.69 1.49
N GLU A 60 1.00 23.92 2.33
CA GLU A 60 0.70 23.09 3.50
C GLU A 60 0.24 21.68 3.08
N GLN A 61 -0.67 21.61 2.11
CA GLN A 61 -1.14 20.35 1.53
C GLN A 61 0.02 19.57 0.88
N LYS A 62 0.92 20.26 0.16
CA LYS A 62 2.12 19.64 -0.44
C LYS A 62 3.03 19.01 0.61
N ALA A 63 3.24 19.66 1.76
CA ALA A 63 4.02 19.08 2.84
C ALA A 63 3.36 17.83 3.43
N SER A 64 2.05 17.87 3.65
CA SER A 64 1.28 16.69 4.10
C SER A 64 1.31 15.56 3.07
N LEU A 65 1.10 15.86 1.79
CA LEU A 65 1.15 14.89 0.70
C LEU A 65 2.53 14.22 0.60
N GLN A 66 3.61 14.99 0.79
CA GLN A 66 4.97 14.45 0.80
C GLN A 66 5.18 13.49 1.99
N HIS A 67 4.74 13.86 3.20
CA HIS A 67 4.83 12.99 4.37
C HIS A 67 4.03 11.69 4.19
N ILE A 68 2.76 11.81 3.75
CA ILE A 68 1.87 10.67 3.49
C ILE A 68 2.49 9.75 2.43
N LYS A 69 3.07 10.33 1.38
CA LYS A 69 3.72 9.59 0.30
C LYS A 69 4.88 8.75 0.83
N ASP A 70 5.76 9.36 1.63
CA ASP A 70 6.96 8.69 2.15
C ASP A 70 6.57 7.55 3.11
N ASP A 71 5.60 7.79 4.00
CA ASP A 71 5.05 6.78 4.92
C ASP A 71 4.36 5.63 4.18
N SER A 72 3.51 5.94 3.21
CA SER A 72 2.80 4.96 2.37
C SER A 72 3.76 4.10 1.56
N SER A 73 4.77 4.72 0.95
CA SER A 73 5.80 4.03 0.18
C SER A 73 6.61 3.08 1.07
N SER A 74 6.99 3.54 2.27
CA SER A 74 7.71 2.74 3.26
C SER A 74 6.87 1.54 3.69
N LEU A 75 5.61 1.76 4.08
CA LEU A 75 4.68 0.70 4.50
C LEU A 75 4.50 -0.38 3.43
N LEU A 76 4.26 0.02 2.19
CA LEU A 76 4.01 -0.94 1.10
C LEU A 76 5.28 -1.69 0.70
N LYS A 77 6.44 -1.04 0.73
CA LYS A 77 7.74 -1.71 0.49
C LYS A 77 8.06 -2.71 1.58
N ASP A 78 7.90 -2.34 2.85
CA ASP A 78 8.10 -3.25 3.98
C ASP A 78 7.22 -4.50 3.82
N LEU A 79 5.95 -4.29 3.46
CA LEU A 79 5.02 -5.37 3.19
C LEU A 79 5.48 -6.28 2.04
N LEU A 80 5.87 -5.69 0.90
CA LEU A 80 6.29 -6.45 -0.27
C LEU A 80 7.57 -7.23 -0.01
N VAL A 81 8.56 -6.64 0.66
CA VAL A 81 9.79 -7.32 1.09
C VAL A 81 9.44 -8.55 1.94
N LYS A 82 8.54 -8.38 2.90
CA LYS A 82 8.10 -9.46 3.78
C LYS A 82 7.38 -10.59 3.04
N LEU A 83 6.65 -10.26 1.98
CA LEU A 83 6.00 -11.24 1.11
C LEU A 83 7.02 -11.93 0.18
N ASP A 84 8.05 -11.21 -0.28
CA ASP A 84 9.09 -11.72 -1.18
C ASP A 84 10.09 -12.65 -0.48
N GLU A 85 10.42 -12.42 0.80
CA GLU A 85 11.24 -13.33 1.63
C GLU A 85 10.74 -14.79 1.60
N THR A 86 9.46 -15.00 1.29
CA THR A 86 8.83 -16.32 1.25
C THR A 86 8.78 -16.96 -0.13
N GLN A 87 9.07 -16.20 -1.19
CA GLN A 87 9.13 -16.70 -2.57
C GLN A 87 10.47 -17.37 -2.92
N ASP A 88 11.59 -16.91 -2.36
CA ASP A 88 12.93 -17.40 -2.72
C ASP A 88 13.22 -18.85 -2.30
N ILE A 89 12.43 -19.41 -1.36
CA ILE A 89 12.65 -20.76 -0.82
C ILE A 89 11.94 -21.85 -1.69
N GLY A 90 11.48 -21.51 -2.90
CA GLY A 90 10.48 -22.31 -3.62
C GLY A 90 10.69 -22.54 -5.12
N ALA A 91 11.91 -22.40 -5.64
CA ALA A 91 12.19 -22.56 -7.07
C ALA A 91 12.19 -24.03 -7.54
N SER A 92 11.03 -24.70 -7.56
CA SER A 92 10.78 -25.79 -8.53
C SER A 92 9.28 -26.04 -8.79
N SER A 93 8.96 -26.18 -10.09
CA SER A 93 7.73 -26.71 -10.70
C SER A 93 6.44 -25.86 -10.77
N THR A 94 6.03 -25.65 -12.04
CA THR A 94 4.69 -25.53 -12.67
C THR A 94 3.46 -25.07 -11.85
N GLY A 95 2.98 -23.85 -12.14
CA GLY A 95 1.64 -23.32 -11.80
C GLY A 95 1.66 -22.05 -10.91
N LYS A 96 1.17 -20.90 -11.42
CA LYS A 96 1.25 -19.61 -10.72
C LYS A 96 0.43 -19.54 -9.42
N SER A 97 -0.84 -19.97 -9.39
CA SER A 97 -1.68 -19.86 -8.17
C SER A 97 -1.31 -20.87 -7.07
N GLY A 98 -0.91 -22.09 -7.45
CA GLY A 98 -0.44 -23.10 -6.49
C GLY A 98 0.83 -22.71 -5.74
N ARG A 99 1.67 -21.85 -6.34
CA ARG A 99 2.91 -21.33 -5.73
C ARG A 99 2.62 -20.24 -4.68
N VAL A 100 1.73 -19.31 -4.99
CA VAL A 100 1.38 -18.22 -4.04
C VAL A 100 0.68 -18.79 -2.82
N ARG A 101 -0.24 -19.76 -2.97
CA ARG A 101 -0.88 -20.44 -1.84
C ARG A 101 0.11 -21.25 -0.98
N LYS A 102 1.15 -21.84 -1.57
CA LYS A 102 2.24 -22.51 -0.83
C LYS A 102 3.18 -21.51 -0.15
N ALA A 103 3.43 -20.35 -0.76
CA ALA A 103 4.19 -19.26 -0.15
C ALA A 103 3.46 -18.73 1.09
N TRP A 104 2.14 -18.52 1.02
CA TRP A 104 1.32 -18.15 2.18
C TRP A 104 1.35 -19.17 3.33
N LYS A 105 1.50 -20.47 3.05
CA LYS A 105 1.71 -21.47 4.11
C LYS A 105 3.07 -21.35 4.82
N ARG A 106 4.06 -20.72 4.17
CA ARG A 106 5.42 -20.50 4.69
C ARG A 106 5.61 -19.11 5.26
N ILE A 107 4.68 -18.20 4.98
CA ILE A 107 4.60 -16.88 5.57
C ILE A 107 4.30 -17.04 7.07
N THR A 108 5.35 -16.94 7.90
CA THR A 108 5.24 -16.84 9.35
C THR A 108 5.12 -15.37 9.69
N TRP A 109 3.92 -14.88 9.95
CA TRP A 109 3.72 -13.55 10.53
C TRP A 109 3.56 -13.69 12.03
N ASP A 110 4.38 -12.99 12.81
CA ASP A 110 4.14 -12.83 14.23
C ASP A 110 2.86 -11.98 14.41
N PRO A 111 1.91 -12.37 15.28
CA PRO A 111 0.80 -11.51 15.68
C PRO A 111 1.17 -10.04 15.93
N ALA A 112 2.34 -9.76 16.52
CA ALA A 112 2.83 -8.40 16.76
C ALA A 112 3.17 -7.65 15.47
N GLU A 113 3.76 -8.33 14.49
CA GLU A 113 4.04 -7.74 13.17
C GLU A 113 2.74 -7.41 12.43
N ILE A 114 1.75 -8.31 12.47
CA ILE A 114 0.44 -8.08 11.84
C ILE A 114 -0.24 -6.87 12.47
N ALA A 115 -0.22 -6.79 13.80
CA ALA A 115 -0.84 -5.70 14.54
C ALA A 115 -0.17 -4.36 14.20
N THR A 116 1.16 -4.34 14.16
CA THR A 116 1.95 -3.17 13.76
C THR A 116 1.60 -2.74 12.34
N PHE A 117 1.56 -3.68 11.40
CA PHE A 117 1.21 -3.39 10.01
C PHE A 117 -0.21 -2.83 9.88
N ARG A 118 -1.19 -3.46 10.54
CA ARG A 118 -2.58 -2.99 10.58
C ARG A 118 -2.68 -1.58 11.15
N SER A 119 -1.99 -1.30 12.24
CA SER A 119 -1.95 0.04 12.86
C SER A 119 -1.37 1.08 11.90
N ARG A 120 -0.22 0.80 11.28
CA ARG A 120 0.39 1.69 10.29
C ARG A 120 -0.51 1.92 9.07
N LEU A 121 -1.19 0.89 8.59
CA LEU A 121 -2.11 0.98 7.46
C LEU A 121 -3.34 1.82 7.80
N SER A 122 -3.92 1.64 8.98
CA SER A 122 -5.04 2.45 9.47
C SER A 122 -4.65 3.93 9.60
N LEU A 123 -3.48 4.23 10.19
CA LEU A 123 -2.99 5.61 10.29
C LEU A 123 -2.79 6.25 8.91
N ASN A 124 -2.21 5.51 7.95
CA ASN A 124 -2.06 5.99 6.58
C ASN A 124 -3.43 6.23 5.92
N LEU A 125 -4.40 5.35 6.12
CA LEU A 125 -5.77 5.52 5.62
C LEU A 125 -6.42 6.77 6.21
N GLU A 126 -6.27 7.03 7.50
CA GLU A 126 -6.80 8.23 8.14
C GLU A 126 -6.19 9.50 7.56
N MET A 127 -4.86 9.53 7.37
CA MET A 127 -4.17 10.66 6.76
C MET A 127 -4.57 10.88 5.30
N LEU A 128 -4.69 9.79 4.52
CA LEU A 128 -5.14 9.83 3.13
C LEU A 128 -6.58 10.36 3.01
N ASN A 129 -7.50 9.88 3.84
CA ASN A 129 -8.87 10.40 3.88
C ASN A 129 -8.91 11.89 4.28
N ALA A 130 -8.05 12.30 5.21
CA ALA A 130 -7.99 13.69 5.65
C ALA A 130 -7.52 14.62 4.52
N ILE A 131 -6.46 14.24 3.81
CA ILE A 131 -5.93 15.06 2.71
C ILE A 131 -6.86 15.04 1.49
N GLU A 132 -7.48 13.90 1.16
CA GLU A 132 -8.49 13.80 0.10
C GLU A 132 -9.64 14.78 0.34
N ARG A 133 -10.16 14.83 1.58
CA ARG A 133 -11.21 15.78 1.95
C ARG A 133 -10.77 17.23 1.83
N GLN A 134 -9.51 17.53 2.14
CA GLN A 134 -8.96 18.88 1.97
C GLN A 134 -8.80 19.27 0.50
N LEU A 135 -8.44 18.32 -0.37
CA LEU A 135 -8.29 18.53 -1.81
C LEU A 135 -9.64 18.60 -2.54
N SER A 136 -10.68 17.96 -2.01
CA SER A 136 -12.04 17.96 -2.59
C SER A 136 -12.86 19.23 -2.31
N ARG A 137 -12.36 20.13 -1.46
CA ARG A 137 -13.03 21.39 -1.07
C ARG A 137 -12.65 22.52 -2.01
#